data_AF-A0A0F9NQQ2-F1
#
_entry.id   AF-A0A0F9NQQ2-F1
#
_cell.length_a   1.000
_cell.length_b   1.000
_cell.length_c   1.000
_cell.angle_alpha   90.00
_cell.angle_beta   90.00
_cell.angle_gamma   90.00
#
_symmetry.space_group_name_H-M   'P 1'
#
loop_
_entity.id
_entity.type
_entity.pdbx_description
1 polymer ?
#
loop_
_entity_poly.entity_id
_entity_poly.type
_entity_poly.pdbx_seq_one_letter_code
_entity_poly.pdbx_strand_id
1 'polypeptide(L)'
;MHWAERYLGGHISFTLVTWRFVIYGFNAMHIAINVRTKKWGYICFHPSVKCFGRWWPWYLYFSPNATPWAASFAIGPGLYNSDRCQARVYYELFGHNFDTDKHYDQMQMIKDTLANVRWQISKARHISLYGEL
;
A
#
# COMPACT_ATOMS: atom_id res chain seq x y z
N MET A 1 -4.60 -25.29 -11.13
CA MET A 1 -4.73 -24.28 -10.07
C MET A 1 -5.93 -23.32 -10.26
N HIS A 2 -6.89 -23.59 -11.16
CA HIS A 2 -7.94 -22.61 -11.52
C HIS A 2 -9.18 -22.59 -10.59
N TRP A 3 -9.42 -23.66 -9.84
CA TRP A 3 -10.58 -23.76 -8.93
C TRP A 3 -10.41 -22.92 -7.65
N ALA A 4 -9.26 -23.03 -6.97
CA ALA A 4 -9.02 -22.34 -5.70
C ALA A 4 -9.06 -20.81 -5.84
N GLU A 5 -8.56 -20.27 -6.95
CA GLU A 5 -8.57 -18.83 -7.25
C GLU A 5 -9.99 -18.26 -7.43
N ARG A 6 -10.95 -19.08 -7.91
CA ARG A 6 -12.34 -18.68 -8.15
C ARG A 6 -13.21 -18.73 -6.89
N TYR A 7 -12.93 -19.66 -5.97
CA TYR A 7 -13.78 -19.90 -4.80
C TYR A 7 -13.18 -19.40 -3.47
N LEU A 8 -11.86 -19.22 -3.36
CA LEU A 8 -11.21 -18.58 -2.21
C LEU A 8 -11.14 -17.06 -2.39
N GLY A 9 -12.30 -16.43 -2.55
CA GLY A 9 -12.45 -14.98 -2.65
C GLY A 9 -12.67 -14.25 -1.32
N GLY A 10 -12.67 -14.99 -0.20
CA GLY A 10 -12.97 -14.46 1.12
C GLY A 10 -11.74 -13.99 1.91
N HIS A 11 -11.95 -13.75 3.20
CA HIS A 11 -10.87 -13.57 4.16
C HIS A 11 -11.13 -14.48 5.36
N ILE A 12 -10.05 -15.03 5.94
CA ILE A 12 -10.12 -15.74 7.21
C ILE A 12 -9.52 -14.81 8.25
N SER A 13 -10.31 -14.42 9.25
CA SER A 13 -9.81 -13.64 10.37
C SER A 13 -9.81 -14.48 11.64
N PHE A 14 -8.68 -14.49 12.34
CA PHE A 14 -8.56 -15.13 13.64
C PHE A 14 -7.76 -14.22 14.59
N THR A 15 -8.05 -14.35 15.88
CA THR A 15 -7.37 -13.58 16.92
C THR A 15 -6.48 -14.53 17.71
N LEU A 16 -5.18 -14.23 17.76
CA LEU A 16 -4.22 -14.98 18.55
C LEU A 16 -3.76 -14.07 19.70
N VAL A 17 -4.21 -14.40 20.91
CA VAL A 17 -3.97 -13.67 22.17
C VAL A 17 -4.46 -12.22 22.11
N THR A 18 -3.65 -11.29 21.60
CA THR A 18 -3.95 -9.85 21.50
C THR A 18 -3.89 -9.30 20.08
N TRP A 19 -3.54 -10.14 19.11
CA TRP A 19 -3.27 -9.74 17.73
C TRP A 19 -4.34 -10.33 16.81
N ARG A 20 -4.97 -9.47 16.01
CA ARG A 20 -5.93 -9.90 14.98
C ARG A 20 -5.19 -10.11 13.67
N PHE A 21 -5.26 -11.34 13.17
CA PHE A 21 -4.72 -11.76 11.88
C PHE A 21 -5.87 -11.85 10.87
N VAL A 22 -5.65 -11.34 9.67
CA VAL A 22 -6.58 -11.49 8.54
C VAL A 22 -5.80 -12.00 7.35
N ILE A 23 -6.17 -13.17 6.83
CA ILE A 23 -5.62 -13.71 5.59
C ILE A 23 -6.66 -13.48 4.50
N TYR A 24 -6.32 -12.65 3.53
CA TYR A 24 -7.15 -12.41 2.34
C TYR A 24 -6.90 -13.50 1.32
N GLY A 25 -7.95 -13.92 0.62
CA GLY A 25 -7.87 -14.86 -0.50
C GLY A 25 -7.40 -14.21 -1.81
N PHE A 26 -7.47 -14.98 -2.89
CA PHE A 26 -6.94 -14.62 -4.20
C PHE A 26 -7.67 -13.45 -4.86
N ASN A 27 -8.98 -13.31 -4.63
CA ASN A 27 -9.81 -12.29 -5.30
C ASN A 27 -9.69 -10.88 -4.67
N ALA A 28 -9.34 -10.79 -3.38
CA ALA A 28 -9.32 -9.50 -2.67
C ALA A 28 -7.95 -8.82 -2.71
N MET A 29 -6.87 -9.57 -2.44
CA MET A 29 -5.50 -9.03 -2.38
C MET A 29 -4.46 -10.05 -2.84
N HIS A 30 -4.81 -11.01 -3.71
CA HIS A 30 -3.86 -12.02 -4.22
C HIS A 30 -3.09 -12.75 -3.09
N ILE A 31 -3.76 -13.07 -1.98
CA ILE A 31 -3.14 -13.48 -0.71
C ILE A 31 -2.43 -12.32 0.00
N ALA A 32 -2.98 -11.88 1.14
CA ALA A 32 -2.34 -10.93 2.03
C ALA A 32 -2.57 -11.30 3.49
N ILE A 33 -1.60 -11.00 4.35
CA ILE A 33 -1.66 -11.21 5.80
C ILE A 33 -1.66 -9.84 6.46
N ASN A 34 -2.73 -9.52 7.17
CA ASN A 34 -2.83 -8.28 7.94
C ASN A 34 -2.80 -8.59 9.44
N VAL A 35 -2.00 -7.83 10.17
CA VAL A 35 -1.82 -7.95 11.62
C VAL A 35 -2.06 -6.59 12.26
N ARG A 36 -3.07 -6.47 13.13
CA ARG A 36 -3.33 -5.20 13.83
C ARG A 36 -2.51 -5.10 15.12
N THR A 37 -1.85 -3.96 15.29
CA THR A 37 -0.96 -3.62 16.41
C THR A 37 -1.31 -2.23 16.96
N LYS A 38 -1.05 -1.97 18.25
CA LYS A 38 -1.31 -0.63 18.83
C LYS A 38 -0.30 0.42 18.38
N LYS A 39 0.96 0.03 18.15
CA LYS A 39 2.07 0.95 17.83
C LYS A 39 2.15 1.27 16.34
N TRP A 40 1.92 0.29 15.48
CA TRP A 40 2.17 0.39 14.03
C TRP A 40 0.87 0.41 13.21
N GLY A 41 -0.29 0.25 13.84
CA GLY A 41 -1.55 0.05 13.15
C GLY A 41 -1.61 -1.34 12.53
N TYR A 42 -2.12 -1.44 11.30
CA TYR A 42 -2.12 -2.66 10.52
C TYR A 42 -0.76 -2.85 9.84
N ILE A 43 -0.14 -3.99 10.08
CA ILE A 43 1.01 -4.51 9.34
C ILE A 43 0.46 -5.45 8.27
N CYS A 44 0.61 -5.09 7.02
CA CYS A 44 0.07 -5.82 5.89
C CYS A 44 1.21 -6.38 5.04
N PHE A 45 1.31 -7.70 4.95
CA PHE A 45 2.29 -8.39 4.15
C PHE A 45 1.61 -9.15 3.00
N HIS A 46 2.05 -8.88 1.78
CA HIS A 46 1.66 -9.60 0.60
C HIS A 46 2.86 -10.45 0.14
N PRO A 47 2.81 -11.79 0.24
CA PRO A 47 3.87 -12.65 -0.26
C PRO A 47 3.96 -12.62 -1.80
N SER A 48 5.11 -13.03 -2.34
CA SER A 48 5.21 -13.28 -3.78
C SER A 48 4.36 -14.49 -4.14
N VAL A 49 3.40 -14.33 -5.03
CA VAL A 49 2.47 -15.40 -5.42
C VAL A 49 2.13 -15.31 -6.91
N LYS A 50 1.95 -16.47 -7.53
CA LYS A 50 1.36 -16.55 -8.87
C LYS A 50 -0.15 -16.73 -8.73
N CYS A 51 -0.93 -15.76 -9.20
CA CYS A 51 -2.37 -15.89 -9.26
C CYS A 51 -2.95 -15.20 -10.49
N PHE A 52 -4.07 -15.72 -11.00
CA PHE A 52 -4.71 -15.24 -12.24
C PHE A 52 -3.72 -15.19 -13.43
N GLY A 53 -2.81 -16.17 -13.50
CA GLY A 53 -1.81 -16.25 -14.56
C GLY A 53 -0.64 -15.26 -14.46
N ARG A 54 -0.64 -14.35 -13.48
CA ARG A 54 0.40 -13.33 -13.28
C ARG A 54 1.19 -13.59 -12.00
N TRP A 55 2.50 -13.32 -12.05
CA TRP A 55 3.33 -13.25 -10.86
C TRP A 55 3.17 -11.88 -10.19
N TRP A 56 2.77 -11.90 -8.93
CA TRP A 56 2.68 -10.73 -8.08
C TRP A 56 3.89 -10.70 -7.14
N PRO A 57 4.74 -9.67 -7.24
CA PRO A 57 5.89 -9.51 -6.35
C PRO A 57 5.45 -9.17 -4.91
N TRP A 58 6.26 -9.56 -3.93
CA TRP A 58 5.98 -9.27 -2.54
C TRP A 58 6.00 -7.77 -2.21
N TYR A 59 5.26 -7.39 -1.17
CA TYR A 59 5.39 -6.10 -0.52
C TYR A 59 4.88 -6.12 0.92
N LEU A 60 5.33 -5.14 1.71
CA LEU A 60 5.00 -4.96 3.11
C LEU A 60 4.68 -3.48 3.34
N TYR A 61 3.58 -3.18 4.03
CA TYR A 61 3.25 -1.81 4.43
C TYR A 61 2.60 -1.76 5.81
N PHE A 62 2.77 -0.62 6.49
CA PHE A 62 2.12 -0.33 7.77
C PHE A 62 1.14 0.81 7.59
N SER A 63 -0.13 0.64 7.96
CA SER A 63 -1.14 1.69 7.84
C SER A 63 -2.14 1.69 9.00
N PRO A 64 -2.70 2.86 9.37
CA PRO A 64 -3.71 2.96 10.43
C PRO A 64 -5.04 2.29 10.09
N ASN A 65 -5.37 2.13 8.80
CA ASN A 65 -6.69 1.69 8.34
C ASN A 65 -6.66 0.43 7.43
N ALA A 66 -5.56 -0.33 7.43
CA ALA A 66 -5.38 -1.53 6.61
C ALA A 66 -5.37 -1.29 5.09
N THR A 67 -5.19 -0.06 4.63
CA THR A 67 -5.07 0.27 3.20
C THR A 67 -3.68 0.82 2.84
N PRO A 68 -3.19 0.60 1.61
CA PRO A 68 -1.88 1.13 1.20
C PRO A 68 -1.84 2.65 1.08
N TRP A 69 -2.97 3.30 0.76
CA TRP A 69 -2.99 4.74 0.51
C TRP A 69 -2.68 5.57 1.75
N ALA A 70 -2.92 5.04 2.95
CA ALA A 70 -2.62 5.68 4.22
C ALA A 70 -1.34 5.14 4.88
N ALA A 71 -0.50 4.41 4.14
CA ALA A 71 0.67 3.79 4.73
C ALA A 71 1.66 4.83 5.30
N SER A 72 2.26 4.53 6.45
CA SER A 72 3.40 5.26 7.04
C SER A 72 4.71 4.48 6.89
N PHE A 73 4.65 3.28 6.32
CA PHE A 73 5.81 2.49 5.94
C PHE A 73 5.42 1.61 4.77
N ALA A 74 6.31 1.48 3.78
CA ALA A 74 6.04 0.73 2.56
C ALA A 74 7.36 0.25 1.94
N ILE A 75 7.52 -1.06 1.74
CA ILE A 75 8.70 -1.67 1.14
C ILE A 75 8.34 -2.89 0.30
N GLY A 76 9.13 -3.14 -0.74
CA GLY A 76 9.05 -4.35 -1.56
C GLY A 76 8.83 -4.07 -3.05
N PRO A 77 9.21 -5.02 -3.91
CA PRO A 77 9.15 -4.88 -5.36
C PRO A 77 7.74 -4.70 -5.92
N GLY A 78 6.69 -5.06 -5.18
CA GLY A 78 5.30 -4.86 -5.61
C GLY A 78 4.72 -3.48 -5.40
N LEU A 79 5.47 -2.56 -4.79
CA LEU A 79 5.03 -1.18 -4.56
C LEU A 79 5.64 -0.21 -5.57
N TYR A 80 4.84 0.75 -6.03
CA TYR A 80 5.35 1.85 -6.82
C TYR A 80 6.24 2.76 -5.97
N ASN A 81 7.23 3.40 -6.61
CA ASN A 81 8.11 4.36 -5.93
C ASN A 81 7.33 5.55 -5.34
N SER A 82 6.20 5.92 -5.96
CA SER A 82 5.28 6.94 -5.43
C SER A 82 4.72 6.54 -4.07
N ASP A 83 4.31 5.29 -3.90
CA ASP A 83 3.69 4.81 -2.67
C ASP A 83 4.70 4.79 -1.52
N ARG A 84 5.95 4.40 -1.82
CA ARG A 84 7.05 4.43 -0.85
C ARG A 84 7.41 5.86 -0.44
N CYS A 85 7.44 6.79 -1.40
CA CYS A 85 7.69 8.20 -1.14
C CYS A 85 6.58 8.81 -0.28
N GLN A 86 5.32 8.58 -0.66
CA GLN A 86 4.15 9.04 0.09
C GLN A 86 4.15 8.49 1.53
N ALA A 87 4.46 7.20 1.69
CA ALA A 87 4.51 6.60 3.02
C ALA A 87 5.59 7.20 3.92
N ARG A 88 6.75 7.54 3.34
CA ARG A 88 7.81 8.25 4.05
C ARG A 88 7.37 9.64 4.50
N VAL A 89 6.71 10.40 3.63
CA VAL A 89 6.18 11.74 3.96
C VAL A 89 5.15 11.64 5.10
N TYR A 90 4.25 10.66 5.06
CA TYR A 90 3.26 10.46 6.12
C TYR A 90 3.91 10.08 7.45
N TYR A 91 4.95 9.26 7.45
CA TYR A 91 5.70 8.98 8.65
C TYR A 91 6.38 10.22 9.24
N GLU A 92 7.02 11.01 8.39
CA GLU A 92 7.72 12.23 8.82
C GLU A 92 6.75 13.28 9.41
N LEU A 93 5.52 13.36 8.90
CA LEU A 93 4.51 14.33 9.35
C LEU A 93 3.64 13.84 10.51
N PHE A 94 3.24 12.58 10.50
CA PHE A 94 2.21 12.04 11.40
C PHE A 94 2.69 10.89 12.28
N GLY A 95 3.86 10.31 11.97
CA GLY A 95 4.36 9.09 12.62
C GLY A 95 3.63 7.82 12.17
N HIS A 96 3.70 6.77 13.00
CA HIS A 96 2.95 5.54 12.76
C HIS A 96 1.57 5.57 13.40
N ASN A 97 0.64 4.82 12.80
CA ASN A 97 -0.71 4.60 13.33
C ASN A 97 -1.46 5.89 13.68
N PHE A 98 -1.26 6.94 12.87
CA PHE A 98 -1.95 8.22 13.01
C PHE A 98 -3.45 8.09 12.71
N ASP A 99 -4.22 9.08 13.11
CA ASP A 99 -5.66 9.14 12.84
C ASP A 99 -5.93 9.62 11.41
N THR A 100 -6.43 8.75 10.54
CA THR A 100 -6.70 9.09 9.13
C THR A 100 -7.78 10.14 8.97
N ASP A 101 -8.78 10.15 9.85
CA ASP A 101 -9.93 11.03 9.71
C ASP A 101 -9.54 12.44 10.12
N LYS A 102 -8.72 12.55 11.17
CA LYS A 102 -8.13 13.83 11.61
C LYS A 102 -7.21 14.46 10.57
N HIS A 103 -6.48 13.64 9.80
CA HIS A 103 -5.45 14.10 8.85
C HIS A 103 -5.89 14.03 7.39
N TYR A 104 -7.15 13.68 7.10
CA TYR A 104 -7.63 13.39 5.75
C TYR A 104 -7.32 14.49 4.74
N ASP A 105 -7.63 15.75 5.07
CA ASP A 105 -7.40 16.89 4.17
C ASP A 105 -5.90 17.10 3.89
N GLN A 106 -5.06 16.98 4.92
CA GLN A 106 -3.61 17.10 4.78
C GLN A 106 -3.06 15.96 3.90
N MET A 107 -3.55 14.74 4.08
CA MET A 107 -3.17 13.59 3.26
C MET A 107 -3.54 13.77 1.79
N GLN A 108 -4.72 14.32 1.53
CA GLN A 108 -5.20 14.60 0.18
C GLN A 108 -4.36 15.70 -0.49
N MET A 109 -4.07 16.79 0.22
CA MET A 109 -3.18 17.85 -0.25
C MET A 109 -1.78 17.33 -0.59
N ILE A 110 -1.21 16.46 0.26
CA ILE A 110 0.10 15.84 0.02
C ILE A 110 0.06 15.00 -1.26
N LYS A 111 -0.98 14.18 -1.42
CA LYS A 111 -1.16 13.32 -2.60
C LYS A 111 -1.22 14.14 -3.88
N ASP A 112 -2.01 15.21 -3.89
CA ASP A 112 -2.15 16.11 -5.03
C ASP A 112 -0.84 16.85 -5.31
N THR A 113 -0.13 17.29 -4.26
CA THR A 113 1.19 17.92 -4.38
C THR A 113 2.21 16.97 -5.00
N LEU A 114 2.30 15.73 -4.53
CA LEU A 114 3.22 14.72 -5.06
C LEU A 114 2.90 14.37 -6.52
N ALA A 115 1.61 14.29 -6.87
CA ALA A 115 1.16 14.08 -8.25
C ALA A 115 1.60 15.24 -9.16
N ASN A 116 1.40 16.49 -8.72
CA ASN A 116 1.82 17.68 -9.45
C ASN A 116 3.34 17.74 -9.65
N VAL A 117 4.12 17.50 -8.59
CA VAL A 117 5.60 17.47 -8.69
C VAL A 117 6.06 16.39 -9.67
N ARG A 118 5.48 15.19 -9.61
CA ARG A 118 5.79 14.12 -10.56
C ARG A 118 5.46 14.52 -12.00
N TRP A 119 4.34 15.19 -12.23
CA TRP A 119 3.96 15.68 -13.55
C TRP A 119 4.96 16.71 -14.09
N GLN A 120 5.35 17.69 -13.27
CA GLN A 120 6.34 18.70 -13.64
C GLN A 120 7.70 18.06 -14.00
N ILE A 121 8.17 17.10 -13.20
CA ILE A 121 9.41 16.34 -13.48
C ILE A 121 9.28 15.58 -14.81
N SER A 122 8.14 14.94 -15.06
CA SER A 122 7.89 14.22 -16.31
C SER A 122 7.91 15.17 -17.52
N LYS A 123 7.25 16.32 -17.41
CA LYS A 123 7.23 17.35 -18.45
C LYS A 123 8.63 17.90 -18.74
N ALA A 124 9.39 18.23 -17.69
CA ALA A 124 10.77 18.71 -17.83
C ALA A 124 11.68 17.66 -18.48
N ARG A 125 11.55 16.38 -18.12
CA ARG A 125 12.27 15.27 -18.76
C ARG A 125 11.91 15.13 -20.24
N HIS A 126 10.63 15.26 -20.59
CA HIS A 126 10.20 15.19 -21.98
C HIS A 126 10.80 16.32 -22.82
N ILE A 127 10.75 17.56 -22.31
CA ILE A 127 11.36 18.72 -22.98
C ILE A 127 12.87 18.51 -23.14
N SER A 128 13.56 18.02 -22.11
CA SER A 128 15.01 17.79 -22.15
C SER A 128 15.43 16.67 -23.13
N LEU A 129 14.58 15.67 -23.37
CA LEU A 129 14.90 14.53 -24.22
C LEU A 129 14.49 14.73 -25.67
N TYR A 130 13.42 15.47 -25.92
CA TYR A 130 12.78 15.54 -27.24
C TYR A 130 12.67 16.95 -27.81
N GLY A 131 13.03 17.99 -27.04
CA GLY A 131 13.29 19.33 -27.57
C GLY A 131 12.24 19.86 -28.54
N GLU A 132 10.98 19.96 -28.11
CA GLU A 132 9.97 21.00 -28.47
C GLU A 132 8.59 20.59 -27.93
N LEU A 133 7.72 21.58 -27.66
CA LEU A 133 6.35 21.44 -27.18
C LEU A 133 5.36 21.42 -28.36
#